data_AF-A0A6C1BTU9-F1
#
_entry.id   AF-A0A6C1BTU9-F1
#
_cell.length_a   1.000
_cell.length_b   1.000
_cell.length_c   1.000
_cell.angle_alpha   90.00
_cell.angle_beta   90.00
_cell.angle_gamma   90.00
#
_symmetry.space_group_name_H-M   'P 1'
#
loop_
_entity.id
_entity.type
_entity.pdbx_description
1 polymer ?
#
loop_
_entity_poly.entity_id
_entity_poly.type
_entity_poly.pdbx_seq_one_letter_code
_entity_poly.pdbx_strand_id
1 'polypeptide(L)'
;MFEELQGLRDRIKPYVDRRLSEFKELGKTGKTTFDFRPFANYSYEVDIFSELCFCLLTANSSALMGIKLQSLIGIDGFRSMSLEELEKTISSAGHRFARQRAERIVKAREKFERVMELLSGSKEGKAIRDLLSDTCSKYKVEGFGLKEASHFLRNIGFEDVAIVDRHIFRYLKEKGLLPDYKTITRRIYLEAERKLEEICQELGMSQGELDLYIFYHKTGKVLK
;
A
#
# COMPACT_ATOMS: atom_id res chain seq x y z
N MET A 1 21.74 -15.68 1.35
CA MET A 1 20.48 -15.95 2.09
C MET A 1 19.22 -15.72 1.23
N PHE A 2 19.29 -14.86 0.21
CA PHE A 2 18.14 -14.39 -0.58
C PHE A 2 18.26 -14.67 -2.09
N GLU A 3 18.90 -15.78 -2.46
CA GLU A 3 19.13 -16.18 -3.85
C GLU A 3 17.82 -16.27 -4.66
N GLU A 4 16.72 -16.66 -4.02
CA GLU A 4 15.41 -16.72 -4.67
C GLU A 4 14.92 -15.35 -5.14
N LEU A 5 15.24 -14.26 -4.41
CA LEU A 5 14.86 -12.92 -4.83
C LEU A 5 15.74 -12.44 -5.99
N GLN A 6 17.02 -12.81 -6.00
CA GLN A 6 17.94 -12.50 -7.10
C GLN A 6 17.49 -13.17 -8.39
N GLY A 7 17.13 -14.46 -8.36
CA GLY A 7 16.62 -15.18 -9.55
C GLY A 7 15.27 -14.66 -10.06
N LEU A 8 14.46 -14.04 -9.19
CA LEU A 8 13.23 -13.35 -9.61
C LEU A 8 13.50 -12.03 -10.32
N ARG A 9 14.58 -11.32 -9.95
CA ARG A 9 14.96 -10.03 -10.52
C ARG A 9 14.98 -10.08 -12.04
N ASP A 10 15.69 -11.04 -12.61
CA ASP A 10 15.85 -11.15 -14.07
C ASP A 10 14.51 -11.38 -14.79
N ARG A 11 13.56 -12.05 -14.14
CA ARG A 11 12.30 -12.47 -14.75
C ARG A 11 11.20 -11.40 -14.68
N ILE A 12 11.13 -10.67 -13.57
CA ILE A 12 10.00 -9.77 -13.30
C ILE A 12 10.37 -8.30 -13.16
N LYS A 13 11.67 -7.96 -13.25
CA LYS A 13 12.14 -6.58 -13.18
C LYS A 13 11.40 -5.61 -14.09
N PRO A 14 11.05 -5.94 -15.36
CA PRO A 14 10.28 -5.00 -16.20
C PRO A 14 8.90 -4.63 -15.62
N TYR A 15 8.27 -5.52 -14.85
CA TYR A 15 6.99 -5.25 -14.19
C TYR A 15 7.17 -4.48 -12.90
N VAL A 16 8.22 -4.79 -12.13
CA VAL A 16 8.59 -4.06 -10.91
C VAL A 16 8.99 -2.62 -11.24
N ASP A 17 9.85 -2.41 -12.24
CA ASP A 17 10.31 -1.09 -12.67
C ASP A 17 9.16 -0.24 -13.17
N ARG A 18 8.25 -0.83 -13.96
CA ARG A 18 7.01 -0.16 -14.37
C ARG A 18 6.20 0.27 -13.15
N ARG A 19 5.96 -0.65 -12.22
CA ARG A 19 5.17 -0.37 -11.02
C ARG A 19 5.77 0.75 -10.16
N LEU A 20 7.08 0.73 -9.96
CA LEU A 20 7.80 1.80 -9.27
C LEU A 20 7.72 3.13 -10.02
N SER A 21 7.80 3.12 -11.36
CA SER A 21 7.63 4.34 -12.16
C SER A 21 6.22 4.91 -12.05
N GLU A 22 5.19 4.06 -12.04
CA GLU A 22 3.79 4.47 -11.85
C GLU A 22 3.60 5.13 -10.47
N PHE A 23 4.20 4.57 -9.40
CA PHE A 23 4.17 5.18 -8.05
C PHE A 23 4.84 6.55 -8.01
N LYS A 24 6.02 6.69 -8.62
CA LYS A 24 6.74 7.97 -8.71
C LYS A 24 5.94 9.01 -9.47
N GLU A 25 5.34 8.61 -10.58
CA GLU A 25 4.48 9.48 -11.38
C GLU A 25 3.29 9.96 -10.55
N LEU A 26 2.59 9.05 -9.86
CA LEU A 26 1.47 9.41 -8.99
C LEU A 26 1.85 10.43 -7.91
N GLY A 27 2.98 10.24 -7.24
CA GLY A 27 3.48 11.19 -6.24
C GLY A 27 3.86 12.54 -6.83
N LYS A 28 4.47 12.55 -8.02
CA LYS A 28 5.01 13.75 -8.67
C LYS A 28 3.92 14.61 -9.29
N THR A 29 2.97 14.00 -10.00
CA THR A 29 1.96 14.72 -10.80
C THR A 29 0.57 14.66 -10.21
N GLY A 30 0.38 13.86 -9.16
CA GLY A 30 -0.90 13.66 -8.49
C GLY A 30 -1.82 12.67 -9.20
N LYS A 31 -1.46 12.18 -10.39
CA LYS A 31 -2.23 11.24 -11.20
C LYS A 31 -1.33 10.27 -11.95
N THR A 32 -1.81 9.05 -12.21
CA THR A 32 -1.13 8.10 -13.11
C THR A 32 -2.14 7.07 -13.64
N THR A 33 -1.72 6.26 -14.60
CA THR A 33 -2.45 5.03 -14.97
C THR A 33 -1.67 3.84 -14.43
N PHE A 34 -2.32 3.00 -13.62
CA PHE A 34 -1.74 1.70 -13.26
C PHE A 34 -2.14 0.65 -14.29
N ASP A 35 -1.17 -0.09 -14.84
CA ASP A 35 -1.41 -1.29 -15.65
C ASP A 35 -0.98 -2.55 -14.88
N PHE A 36 -1.94 -3.43 -14.60
CA PHE A 36 -1.72 -4.66 -13.84
C PHE A 36 -1.47 -5.89 -14.71
N ARG A 37 -1.46 -5.75 -16.04
CA ARG A 37 -1.21 -6.88 -16.95
C ARG A 37 0.26 -7.34 -16.85
N PRO A 38 0.53 -8.66 -16.95
CA PRO A 38 -0.43 -9.75 -17.19
C PRO A 38 -1.08 -10.31 -15.91
N PHE A 39 -0.78 -9.77 -14.72
CA PHE A 39 -1.20 -10.36 -13.44
C PHE A 39 -2.67 -10.15 -13.09
N ALA A 40 -3.27 -9.09 -13.63
CA ALA A 40 -4.70 -8.82 -13.59
C ALA A 40 -5.12 -8.00 -14.82
N ASN A 41 -6.32 -8.26 -15.34
CA ASN A 41 -6.86 -7.54 -16.51
C ASN A 41 -7.51 -6.21 -16.10
N TYR A 42 -6.71 -5.31 -15.53
CA TYR A 42 -7.11 -3.95 -15.16
C TYR A 42 -6.06 -2.95 -15.64
N SER A 43 -6.53 -1.86 -16.21
CA SER A 43 -5.75 -0.66 -16.47
C SER A 43 -6.67 0.54 -16.37
N TYR A 44 -6.36 1.47 -15.46
CA TYR A 44 -7.22 2.62 -15.18
C TYR A 44 -6.43 3.76 -14.52
N GLU A 45 -6.97 4.97 -14.67
CA GLU A 45 -6.44 6.16 -14.06
C GLU A 45 -6.71 6.20 -12.55
N VAL A 46 -5.74 6.72 -11.82
CA VAL A 46 -5.81 6.96 -10.39
C VAL A 46 -5.27 8.33 -10.05
N ASP A 47 -5.67 8.82 -8.90
CA ASP A 47 -5.04 9.95 -8.24
C ASP A 47 -4.73 9.64 -6.77
N ILE A 48 -4.04 10.57 -6.10
CA ILE A 48 -3.58 10.36 -4.72
C ILE A 48 -4.75 10.04 -3.76
N PHE A 49 -5.91 10.67 -3.93
CA PHE A 49 -7.06 10.40 -3.06
C PHE A 49 -7.64 9.00 -3.29
N SER A 50 -7.79 8.62 -4.55
CA SER A 50 -8.24 7.27 -4.91
C SER A 50 -7.25 6.21 -4.41
N GLU A 51 -5.95 6.53 -4.33
CA GLU A 51 -4.92 5.63 -3.80
C GLU A 51 -4.99 5.50 -2.29
N LEU A 52 -5.24 6.60 -1.58
CA LEU A 52 -5.54 6.57 -0.15
C LEU A 52 -6.77 5.67 0.12
N CYS A 53 -7.83 5.82 -0.69
CA CYS A 53 -9.02 4.98 -0.59
C CYS A 53 -8.73 3.51 -0.91
N PHE A 54 -7.86 3.23 -1.89
CA PHE A 54 -7.40 1.87 -2.17
C PHE A 54 -6.75 1.23 -0.93
N CYS A 55 -5.85 1.94 -0.23
CA CYS A 55 -5.23 1.43 1.00
C CYS A 55 -6.25 1.19 2.13
N LEU A 56 -7.31 2.00 2.21
CA LEU A 56 -8.42 1.73 3.12
C LEU A 56 -9.15 0.43 2.75
N LEU A 57 -9.37 0.15 1.47
CA LEU A 57 -10.07 -1.05 0.98
C LEU A 57 -9.24 -2.33 1.12
N THR A 58 -7.91 -2.25 1.01
CA THR A 58 -7.02 -3.43 1.09
C THR A 58 -6.71 -3.87 2.52
N ALA A 59 -7.03 -3.07 3.53
CA ALA A 59 -6.88 -3.49 4.93
C ALA A 59 -7.72 -4.76 5.21
N ASN A 60 -7.05 -5.85 5.58
CA ASN A 60 -7.66 -7.18 5.77
C ASN A 60 -8.43 -7.71 4.54
N SER A 61 -8.03 -7.29 3.34
CA SER A 61 -8.57 -7.72 2.05
C SER A 61 -7.42 -8.00 1.07
N SER A 62 -7.72 -8.54 -0.11
CA SER A 62 -6.71 -8.79 -1.14
C SER A 62 -6.44 -7.53 -1.96
N ALA A 63 -5.22 -7.39 -2.49
CA ALA A 63 -4.89 -6.33 -3.45
C ALA A 63 -5.83 -6.37 -4.67
N LEU A 64 -6.18 -7.55 -5.18
CA LEU A 64 -7.13 -7.70 -6.28
C LEU A 64 -8.54 -7.17 -5.97
N MET A 65 -9.03 -7.35 -4.75
CA MET A 65 -10.31 -6.77 -4.33
C MET A 65 -10.22 -5.24 -4.32
N GLY A 66 -9.11 -4.69 -3.81
CA GLY A 66 -8.85 -3.25 -3.85
C GLY A 66 -8.80 -2.71 -5.27
N ILE A 67 -8.10 -3.39 -6.19
CA ILE A 67 -7.97 -3.00 -7.61
C ILE A 67 -9.33 -3.02 -8.32
N LYS A 68 -10.10 -4.10 -8.09
CA LYS A 68 -11.47 -4.21 -8.61
C LYS A 68 -12.33 -3.05 -8.13
N LEU A 69 -12.30 -2.75 -6.83
CA LEU A 69 -13.12 -1.66 -6.27
C LEU A 69 -12.66 -0.28 -6.70
N GLN A 70 -11.34 -0.05 -6.77
CA GLN A 70 -10.80 1.23 -7.21
C GLN A 70 -11.13 1.50 -8.69
N SER A 71 -11.12 0.46 -9.55
CA SER A 71 -11.54 0.60 -10.95
C SER A 71 -13.06 0.79 -11.11
N LEU A 72 -13.88 0.12 -10.28
CA LEU A 72 -15.34 0.27 -10.31
C LEU A 72 -15.83 1.63 -9.79
N ILE A 73 -15.24 2.11 -8.69
CA ILE A 73 -15.64 3.37 -8.06
C ILE A 73 -15.03 4.57 -8.79
N GLY A 74 -13.76 4.45 -9.20
CA GLY A 74 -13.04 5.50 -9.92
C GLY A 74 -12.75 6.75 -9.08
N ILE A 75 -11.97 7.65 -9.68
CA ILE A 75 -11.53 8.92 -9.08
C ILE A 75 -12.72 9.76 -8.59
N ASP A 76 -13.75 9.89 -9.43
CA ASP A 76 -14.91 10.72 -9.13
C ASP A 76 -15.83 10.07 -8.11
N GLY A 77 -16.08 8.76 -8.23
CA GLY A 77 -16.94 8.05 -7.30
C GLY A 77 -16.42 8.09 -5.86
N PHE A 78 -15.11 8.00 -5.65
CA PHE A 78 -14.54 8.14 -4.31
C PHE A 78 -14.81 9.52 -3.70
N ARG A 79 -14.97 10.57 -4.51
CA ARG A 79 -15.26 11.95 -4.06
C ARG A 79 -16.74 12.24 -3.89
N SER A 80 -17.58 11.73 -4.78
CA SER A 80 -18.97 12.17 -4.90
C SER A 80 -20.01 11.18 -4.39
N MET A 81 -19.75 9.86 -4.47
CA MET A 81 -20.77 8.86 -4.07
C MET A 81 -21.19 9.04 -2.61
N SER A 82 -22.47 8.85 -2.33
CA SER A 82 -22.98 8.85 -0.96
C SER A 82 -22.41 7.67 -0.16
N LEU A 83 -22.62 7.71 1.16
CA LEU A 83 -22.24 6.59 2.03
C LEU A 83 -22.92 5.28 1.58
N GLU A 84 -24.20 5.35 1.25
CA GLU A 84 -25.05 4.23 0.82
C GLU A 84 -24.61 3.69 -0.55
N GLU A 85 -24.28 4.57 -1.49
CA GLU A 85 -23.77 4.19 -2.81
C GLU A 85 -22.41 3.48 -2.71
N LEU A 86 -21.50 3.99 -1.88
CA LEU A 86 -20.23 3.35 -1.58
C LEU A 86 -20.44 2.00 -0.91
N GLU A 87 -21.26 1.93 0.15
CA GLU A 87 -21.55 0.67 0.86
C GLU A 87 -22.12 -0.38 -0.10
N LYS A 88 -23.10 -0.01 -0.93
CA LYS A 88 -23.71 -0.90 -1.91
C LYS A 88 -22.69 -1.39 -2.93
N THR A 89 -21.85 -0.50 -3.48
CA THR A 89 -20.82 -0.86 -4.46
C THR A 89 -19.78 -1.79 -3.86
N ILE A 90 -19.30 -1.48 -2.65
CA ILE A 90 -18.31 -2.27 -1.92
C ILE A 90 -18.87 -3.66 -1.55
N SER A 91 -20.12 -3.72 -1.08
CA SER A 91 -20.82 -4.96 -0.74
C SER A 91 -21.03 -5.83 -1.99
N SER A 92 -21.50 -5.25 -3.08
CA SER A 92 -21.77 -5.95 -4.35
C SER A 92 -20.50 -6.53 -4.98
N ALA A 93 -19.32 -5.97 -4.68
CA ALA A 93 -18.06 -6.53 -5.11
C ALA A 93 -17.59 -7.74 -4.27
N GLY A 94 -18.24 -8.02 -3.13
CA GLY A 94 -17.94 -9.12 -2.22
C GLY A 94 -17.08 -8.76 -1.01
N HIS A 95 -16.96 -7.47 -0.66
CA HIS A 95 -16.10 -7.04 0.44
C HIS A 95 -16.80 -7.11 1.81
N ARG A 96 -16.27 -7.95 2.72
CA ARG A 96 -16.88 -8.30 4.03
C ARG A 96 -17.15 -7.12 4.98
N PHE A 97 -16.42 -6.01 4.83
CA PHE A 97 -16.53 -4.84 5.71
C PHE A 97 -17.09 -3.61 4.99
N ALA A 98 -18.09 -3.80 4.10
CA ALA A 98 -18.55 -2.75 3.18
C ALA A 98 -18.88 -1.42 3.86
N ARG A 99 -19.77 -1.44 4.86
CA ARG A 99 -20.17 -0.25 5.61
C ARG A 99 -18.98 0.49 6.24
N GLN A 100 -18.15 -0.23 6.99
CA GLN A 100 -16.98 0.36 7.64
C GLN A 100 -16.01 0.98 6.64
N ARG A 101 -15.83 0.39 5.45
CA ARG A 101 -14.99 0.97 4.40
C ARG A 101 -15.61 2.22 3.79
N ALA A 102 -16.90 2.21 3.53
CA ALA A 102 -17.63 3.37 3.04
C ALA A 102 -17.54 4.56 4.03
N GLU A 103 -17.80 4.32 5.33
CA GLU A 103 -17.68 5.33 6.38
C GLU A 103 -16.27 5.95 6.42
N ARG A 104 -15.23 5.12 6.34
CA ARG A 104 -13.84 5.59 6.32
C ARG A 104 -13.50 6.41 5.08
N ILE A 105 -13.99 6.01 3.91
CA ILE A 105 -13.79 6.77 2.65
C ILE A 105 -14.44 8.15 2.77
N VAL A 106 -15.69 8.22 3.26
CA VAL A 106 -16.39 9.50 3.44
C VAL A 106 -15.62 10.42 4.38
N LYS A 107 -15.19 9.92 5.54
CA LYS A 107 -14.36 10.69 6.49
C LYS A 107 -13.00 11.10 5.91
N ALA A 108 -12.41 10.27 5.05
CA ALA A 108 -11.13 10.59 4.42
C ALA A 108 -11.23 11.80 3.50
N ARG A 109 -12.40 12.09 2.89
CA ARG A 109 -12.63 13.28 2.07
C ARG A 109 -12.34 14.56 2.86
N GLU A 110 -12.86 14.64 4.08
CA GLU A 110 -12.72 15.80 4.98
C GLU A 110 -11.27 16.02 5.46
N LYS A 111 -10.47 14.95 5.50
CA LYS A 111 -9.07 14.99 5.97
C LYS A 111 -8.06 15.16 4.84
N PHE A 112 -8.49 15.01 3.59
CA PHE A 112 -7.57 14.84 2.47
C PHE A 112 -6.68 16.06 2.24
N GLU A 113 -7.21 17.28 2.38
CA GLU A 113 -6.41 18.51 2.24
C GLU A 113 -5.24 18.54 3.23
N ARG A 114 -5.48 18.16 4.50
CA ARG A 114 -4.42 18.08 5.52
C ARG A 114 -3.38 17.00 5.24
N VAL A 115 -3.79 15.90 4.61
CA VAL A 115 -2.85 14.88 4.14
C VAL A 115 -1.95 15.46 3.05
N MET A 116 -2.51 16.21 2.10
CA MET A 116 -1.74 16.88 1.06
C MET A 116 -0.80 17.95 1.60
N GLU A 117 -1.23 18.75 2.58
CA GLU A 117 -0.37 19.69 3.31
C GLU A 117 0.83 18.96 3.94
N LEU A 118 0.59 17.83 4.63
CA LEU A 118 1.64 17.04 5.24
C LEU A 118 2.65 16.53 4.20
N LEU A 119 2.17 16.06 3.04
CA LEU A 119 3.01 15.56 1.96
C LEU A 119 3.86 16.66 1.32
N SER A 120 3.33 17.87 1.18
CA SER A 120 4.08 19.02 0.61
C SER A 120 5.22 19.53 1.50
N GLY A 121 5.14 19.29 2.81
CA GLY A 121 6.07 19.83 3.81
C GLY A 121 7.47 19.21 3.83
N SER A 122 7.84 18.41 2.82
CA SER A 122 9.12 17.71 2.65
C SER A 122 9.62 17.02 3.93
N LYS A 123 9.15 15.79 4.15
CA LYS A 123 9.57 14.92 5.26
C LYS A 123 9.86 13.51 4.75
N GLU A 124 10.75 12.82 5.46
CA GLU A 124 11.02 11.39 5.27
C GLU A 124 9.74 10.56 5.39
N GLY A 125 9.60 9.51 4.58
CA GLY A 125 8.38 8.71 4.48
C GLY A 125 8.00 8.09 5.82
N LYS A 126 8.97 7.62 6.61
CA LYS A 126 8.73 7.06 7.94
C LYS A 126 8.11 8.06 8.92
N ALA A 127 8.54 9.32 8.88
CA ALA A 127 7.97 10.37 9.73
C ALA A 127 6.53 10.69 9.31
N ILE A 128 6.26 10.75 8.01
CA ILE A 128 4.90 10.93 7.48
C ILE A 128 4.02 9.74 7.87
N ARG A 129 4.50 8.51 7.72
CA ARG A 129 3.80 7.28 8.11
C ARG A 129 3.34 7.35 9.56
N ASP A 130 4.24 7.74 10.47
CA ASP A 130 3.92 7.84 11.89
C ASP A 130 2.82 8.88 12.13
N LEU A 131 2.89 10.04 11.48
CA LEU A 131 1.84 11.06 11.58
C LEU A 131 0.50 10.63 10.98
N LEU A 132 0.48 9.84 9.91
CA LEU A 132 -0.75 9.33 9.30
C LEU A 132 -1.38 8.19 10.12
N SER A 133 -0.58 7.44 10.87
CA SER A 133 -1.01 6.25 11.61
C SER A 133 -1.25 6.46 13.10
N ASP A 134 -0.62 7.44 13.74
CA ASP A 134 -0.77 7.72 15.17
C ASP A 134 -2.15 8.31 15.50
N THR A 135 -2.85 7.69 16.45
CA THR A 135 -4.17 8.14 16.91
C THR A 135 -4.17 9.53 17.56
N CYS A 136 -3.03 9.98 18.08
CA CYS A 136 -2.87 11.29 18.68
C CYS A 136 -2.46 12.38 17.66
N SER A 137 -2.18 12.00 16.42
CA SER A 137 -1.76 12.93 15.38
C SER A 137 -2.93 13.68 14.77
N LYS A 138 -2.75 14.98 14.53
CA LYS A 138 -3.72 15.81 13.80
C LYS A 138 -3.89 15.40 12.32
N TYR A 139 -2.94 14.63 11.78
CA TYR A 139 -2.94 14.11 10.41
C TYR A 139 -3.45 12.66 10.30
N LYS A 140 -3.93 12.08 11.41
CA LYS A 140 -4.47 10.73 11.45
C LYS A 140 -5.52 10.50 10.37
N VAL A 141 -5.34 9.45 9.58
CA VAL A 141 -6.36 8.91 8.68
C VAL A 141 -7.08 7.75 9.37
N GLU A 142 -8.40 7.80 9.43
CA GLU A 142 -9.19 6.73 10.06
C GLU A 142 -9.07 5.42 9.28
N GLY A 143 -8.67 4.35 9.95
CA GLY A 143 -8.39 3.06 9.32
C GLY A 143 -6.94 2.86 8.89
N PHE A 144 -6.06 3.87 8.99
CA PHE A 144 -4.64 3.68 8.74
C PHE A 144 -3.91 3.18 9.98
N GLY A 145 -3.38 1.96 9.94
CA GLY A 145 -2.28 1.55 10.82
C GLY A 145 -0.92 1.90 10.21
N LEU A 146 0.16 1.38 10.78
CA LEU A 146 1.51 1.52 10.21
C LEU A 146 1.58 0.93 8.80
N LYS A 147 0.96 -0.24 8.61
CA LYS A 147 0.96 -0.95 7.33
C LYS A 147 0.25 -0.14 6.25
N GLU A 148 -1.00 0.30 6.50
CA GLU A 148 -1.78 1.07 5.51
C GLU A 148 -1.14 2.43 5.21
N ALA A 149 -0.56 3.11 6.21
CA ALA A 149 0.16 4.36 5.98
C ALA A 149 1.43 4.14 5.13
N SER A 150 2.21 3.10 5.42
CA SER A 150 3.38 2.75 4.61
C SER A 150 3.00 2.34 3.20
N HIS A 151 1.89 1.60 3.06
CA HIS A 151 1.33 1.18 1.78
C HIS A 151 0.96 2.37 0.91
N PHE A 152 0.23 3.32 1.48
CA PHE A 152 -0.15 4.55 0.80
C PHE A 152 1.09 5.33 0.35
N LEU A 153 2.06 5.54 1.24
CA LEU A 153 3.28 6.29 0.95
C LEU A 153 4.12 5.61 -0.13
N ARG A 154 4.30 4.29 -0.08
CA ARG A 154 4.99 3.55 -1.12
C ARG A 154 4.30 3.74 -2.47
N ASN A 155 2.98 3.66 -2.50
CA ASN A 155 2.21 3.76 -3.74
C ASN A 155 2.20 5.17 -4.35
N ILE A 156 2.61 6.19 -3.59
CA ILE A 156 2.87 7.54 -4.12
C ILE A 156 4.37 7.85 -4.24
N GLY A 157 5.23 6.83 -4.24
CA GLY A 157 6.65 6.95 -4.62
C GLY A 157 7.65 7.07 -3.47
N PHE A 158 7.25 6.97 -2.20
CA PHE A 158 8.21 6.87 -1.10
C PHE A 158 8.89 5.51 -1.09
N GLU A 159 10.21 5.49 -1.05
CA GLU A 159 11.00 4.26 -1.15
C GLU A 159 11.59 3.78 0.18
N ASP A 160 11.47 4.59 1.24
CA ASP A 160 12.07 4.41 2.57
C ASP A 160 11.11 3.80 3.61
N VAL A 161 9.95 3.29 3.20
CA VAL A 161 8.93 2.71 4.09
C VAL A 161 8.63 1.25 3.76
N ALA A 162 8.56 0.39 4.78
CA ALA A 162 8.22 -1.02 4.61
C ALA A 162 6.73 -1.23 4.78
N ILE A 163 6.14 -2.10 3.97
CA ILE A 163 4.76 -2.56 4.15
C ILE A 163 4.80 -3.90 4.89
N VAL A 164 4.86 -3.89 6.22
CA VAL A 164 4.91 -5.14 7.00
C VAL A 164 3.50 -5.75 7.11
N ASP A 165 3.11 -6.47 6.07
CA ASP A 165 1.88 -7.25 6.01
C ASP A 165 2.11 -8.72 6.40
N ARG A 166 1.08 -9.55 6.26
CA ARG A 166 1.19 -10.99 6.56
C ARG A 166 2.16 -11.74 5.64
N HIS A 167 2.35 -11.29 4.40
CA HIS A 167 3.20 -11.94 3.40
C HIS A 167 4.67 -11.64 3.69
N ILE A 168 5.00 -10.38 3.96
CA ILE A 168 6.31 -9.94 4.45
C ILE A 168 6.64 -10.60 5.77
N PHE A 169 5.71 -10.58 6.73
CA PHE A 169 5.95 -11.16 8.05
C PHE A 169 6.22 -12.67 7.98
N ARG A 170 5.45 -13.39 7.15
CA ARG A 170 5.68 -14.82 6.89
C ARG A 170 7.03 -15.06 6.21
N TYR A 171 7.42 -14.23 5.25
CA TYR A 171 8.72 -14.34 4.59
C TYR A 171 9.87 -14.19 5.60
N LEU A 172 9.83 -13.16 6.45
CA LEU A 172 10.88 -12.95 7.47
C LEU A 172 10.96 -14.12 8.48
N LYS A 173 9.82 -14.72 8.86
CA LYS A 173 9.79 -15.93 9.70
C LYS A 173 10.43 -17.13 9.03
N GLU A 174 10.08 -17.39 7.77
CA GLU A 174 10.65 -18.51 7.00
C GLU A 174 12.17 -18.36 6.82
N LYS A 175 12.68 -17.12 6.78
CA LYS A 175 14.12 -16.82 6.77
C LYS A 175 14.78 -16.85 8.14
N GLY A 176 14.03 -17.12 9.21
CA GLY A 176 14.55 -17.13 10.58
C GLY A 176 14.94 -15.75 11.12
N LEU A 177 14.48 -14.66 10.46
CA LEU A 177 14.82 -13.28 10.82
C LEU A 177 13.89 -12.67 11.87
N LEU A 178 12.71 -13.28 12.07
CA LEU A 178 11.77 -12.88 13.10
C LEU A 178 11.23 -14.10 13.86
N PRO A 179 11.04 -13.98 15.18
CA PRO A 179 10.31 -14.95 15.98
C PRO A 179 8.86 -15.16 15.53
N ASP A 180 8.26 -16.27 15.95
CA ASP A 180 6.86 -16.58 15.69
C ASP A 180 5.89 -15.77 16.57
N TYR A 181 5.81 -14.45 16.34
CA TYR A 181 4.85 -13.62 17.05
C TYR A 181 3.42 -13.87 16.55
N LYS A 182 2.47 -13.88 17.50
CA LYS A 182 1.02 -14.02 17.25
C LYS A 182 0.36 -12.74 16.73
N THR A 183 0.90 -11.57 17.11
CA THR A 183 0.36 -10.26 16.74
C THR A 183 1.47 -9.30 16.33
N ILE A 184 1.18 -8.42 15.38
CA ILE A 184 2.13 -7.39 14.92
C ILE A 184 1.84 -6.12 15.71
N THR A 185 2.60 -5.89 16.79
CA THR A 185 2.59 -4.62 17.53
C THR A 185 3.46 -3.59 16.82
N ARG A 186 3.38 -2.30 17.19
CA ARG A 186 4.29 -1.27 16.66
C ARG A 186 5.76 -1.65 16.82
N ARG A 187 6.16 -2.19 17.97
CA ARG A 187 7.53 -2.64 18.22
C ARG A 187 7.97 -3.71 17.22
N ILE A 188 7.11 -4.71 17.00
CA ILE A 188 7.37 -5.81 16.08
C ILE A 188 7.39 -5.32 14.62
N TYR A 189 6.51 -4.39 14.26
CA TYR A 189 6.52 -3.75 12.94
C TYR A 189 7.85 -3.07 12.64
N LEU A 190 8.35 -2.25 13.58
CA LEU A 190 9.60 -1.53 13.42
C LEU A 190 10.83 -2.46 13.46
N GLU A 191 10.74 -3.57 14.18
CA GLU A 191 11.76 -4.62 14.14
C GLU A 191 11.80 -5.31 12.77
N ALA A 192 10.65 -5.68 12.22
CA ALA A 192 10.53 -6.22 10.88
C ALA A 192 11.05 -5.24 9.82
N GLU A 193 10.73 -3.95 9.93
CA GLU A 193 11.23 -2.90 9.04
C GLU A 193 12.76 -2.81 9.08
N ARG A 194 13.39 -2.83 10.26
CA ARG A 194 14.86 -2.88 10.37
C ARG A 194 15.46 -4.13 9.72
N LYS A 195 14.82 -5.29 9.84
CA LYS A 195 15.27 -6.50 9.16
C LYS A 195 15.15 -6.40 7.65
N LEU A 196 14.11 -5.74 7.13
CA LEU A 196 13.99 -5.48 5.70
C LEU A 196 15.05 -4.48 5.22
N GLU A 197 15.45 -3.51 6.04
CA GLU A 197 16.56 -2.60 5.73
C GLU A 197 17.90 -3.33 5.57
N GLU A 198 18.20 -4.27 6.46
CA GLU A 198 19.39 -5.12 6.36
C GLU A 198 19.39 -5.89 5.01
N ILE A 199 18.23 -6.44 4.61
CA ILE A 199 18.07 -7.13 3.30
C ILE A 199 18.24 -6.15 2.14
N CYS A 200 17.66 -4.95 2.23
CA CYS A 200 17.78 -3.91 1.21
C CYS A 200 19.25 -3.52 0.97
N GLN A 201 20.04 -3.39 2.05
CA GLN A 201 21.48 -3.10 1.98
C GLN A 201 22.26 -4.24 1.31
N GLU A 202 21.97 -5.50 1.65
CA GLU A 202 22.61 -6.67 1.03
C GLU A 202 22.30 -6.78 -0.47
N LEU A 203 21.06 -6.47 -0.88
CA LEU A 203 20.60 -6.65 -2.26
C LEU A 203 20.69 -5.39 -3.14
N GLY A 204 21.03 -4.24 -2.56
CA GLY A 204 21.06 -2.95 -3.26
C GLY A 204 19.69 -2.55 -3.83
N MET A 205 18.64 -2.71 -3.02
CA MET A 205 17.24 -2.38 -3.35
C MET A 205 16.68 -1.38 -2.35
N SER A 206 15.64 -0.64 -2.72
CA SER A 206 14.85 0.12 -1.75
C SER A 206 13.77 -0.75 -1.08
N GLN A 207 13.19 -0.28 0.03
CA GLN A 207 12.12 -1.03 0.71
C GLN A 207 10.88 -1.17 -0.20
N GLY A 208 10.60 -0.13 -0.98
CA GLY A 208 9.52 -0.15 -1.97
C GLY A 208 9.74 -1.19 -3.08
N GLU A 209 10.98 -1.33 -3.56
CA GLU A 209 11.36 -2.36 -4.56
C GLU A 209 11.31 -3.77 -3.95
N LEU A 210 11.91 -3.96 -2.77
CA LEU A 210 11.99 -5.26 -2.09
C LEU A 210 10.59 -5.84 -1.80
N ASP A 211 9.64 -5.00 -1.37
CA ASP A 211 8.27 -5.42 -1.11
C ASP A 211 7.62 -6.07 -2.34
N LEU A 212 7.79 -5.50 -3.53
CA LEU A 212 7.22 -6.05 -4.76
C LEU A 212 7.81 -7.43 -5.11
N TYR A 213 9.11 -7.64 -4.88
CA TYR A 213 9.75 -8.94 -5.09
C TYR A 213 9.28 -9.99 -4.09
N ILE A 214 9.21 -9.64 -2.79
CA ILE A 214 8.71 -10.57 -1.77
C ILE A 214 7.23 -10.88 -2.02
N PHE A 215 6.43 -9.88 -2.36
CA PHE A 215 5.02 -10.06 -2.70
C PHE A 215 4.84 -10.98 -3.91
N TYR A 216 5.65 -10.79 -4.96
CA TYR A 216 5.66 -11.71 -6.10
C TYR A 216 6.07 -13.12 -5.70
N HIS A 217 7.13 -13.27 -4.91
CA HIS A 217 7.57 -14.58 -4.40
C HIS A 217 6.43 -15.30 -3.64
N LYS A 218 5.59 -14.56 -2.91
CA LYS A 218 4.45 -15.13 -2.15
C LYS A 218 3.17 -15.34 -2.95
N THR A 219 2.97 -14.66 -4.08
CA THR A 219 1.67 -14.61 -4.77
C THR A 219 1.71 -14.89 -6.27
N GLY A 220 2.89 -14.84 -6.88
CA GLY A 220 3.11 -14.90 -8.33
C GLY A 220 2.65 -13.66 -9.09
N LYS A 221 2.43 -12.52 -8.41
CA LYS A 221 1.86 -11.31 -9.03
C LYS A 221 2.62 -10.05 -8.63
N VAL A 222 2.82 -9.14 -9.58
CA VAL A 222 3.21 -7.76 -9.30
C VAL A 222 1.94 -6.90 -9.36
N LEU A 223 1.49 -6.44 -8.19
CA LEU A 223 0.31 -5.57 -8.05
C LEU A 223 0.75 -4.26 -7.40
N LYS A 224 0.09 -3.83 -6.33
CA LYS A 224 0.52 -2.72 -5.49
C LYS A 224 0.06 -2.89 -4.07
#